data_AF-A0A519PKA3-F1
#
_entry.id   AF-A0A519PKA3-F1
#
_cell.length_a   1.000
_cell.length_b   1.000
_cell.length_c   1.000
_cell.angle_alpha   90.00
_cell.angle_beta   90.00
_cell.angle_gamma   90.00
#
_symmetry.space_group_name_H-M   'P 1'
#
loop_
_entity.id
_entity.type
_entity.pdbx_description
1 polymer ?
#
loop_
_entity_poly.entity_id
_entity_poly.type
_entity_poly.pdbx_seq_one_letter_code
_entity_poly.pdbx_strand_id
1 'polypeptide(L)'
;TYAFICSLASVLGAVAGYAIGYFLTPVGEAILRLTGHADGMEQMKGWYDQYGAWVILLKGVSPIPFKLVTIASGVLQYAFLPFIVCCVITRAGRFFIVAALFKRYGPQIQPVIEKRLGLFFVIMVALLLSGFVVLKLLH
;
A
#
# COMPACT_ATOMS: atom_id res chain seq x y z
N THR A 1 5.48 -19.42 -6.80
CA THR A 1 6.61 -18.63 -7.33
C THR A 1 6.28 -17.15 -7.48
N TYR A 2 5.25 -16.77 -8.24
CA TYR A 2 4.91 -15.35 -8.46
C TYR A 2 4.66 -14.53 -7.17
N ALA A 3 3.90 -15.06 -6.21
CA ALA A 3 3.65 -14.36 -4.93
C ALA A 3 4.95 -14.00 -4.18
N PHE A 4 5.95 -14.88 -4.22
CA PHE A 4 7.25 -14.65 -3.60
C PHE A 4 8.01 -13.52 -4.29
N ILE A 5 8.09 -13.56 -5.63
CA ILE A 5 8.74 -12.51 -6.43
C ILE A 5 8.06 -11.16 -6.23
N CYS A 6 6.72 -11.12 -6.27
CA CYS A 6 5.95 -9.90 -6.00
C CYS A 6 6.18 -9.37 -4.58
N SER A 7 6.25 -10.26 -3.58
CA SER A 7 6.54 -9.88 -2.20
C SER A 7 7.94 -9.28 -2.09
N LEU A 8 8.95 -9.94 -2.66
CA LEU A 8 10.32 -9.46 -2.64
C LEU A 8 10.46 -8.10 -3.34
N ALA A 9 9.95 -7.97 -4.57
CA ALA A 9 9.97 -6.72 -5.32
C ALA A 9 9.21 -5.60 -4.58
N SER A 10 8.10 -5.94 -3.93
CA SER A 10 7.33 -4.96 -3.15
C SER A 10 8.04 -4.51 -1.88
N VAL A 11 8.76 -5.41 -1.19
CA VAL A 11 9.57 -5.06 -0.01
C VAL A 11 10.77 -4.22 -0.44
N LEU A 12 11.44 -4.55 -1.55
CA LEU A 12 12.50 -3.71 -2.10
C LEU A 12 12.00 -2.30 -2.46
N GLY A 13 10.80 -2.20 -3.04
CA GLY A 13 10.15 -0.90 -3.27
C GLY A 13 9.85 -0.15 -1.97
N ALA A 14 9.52 -0.84 -0.88
CA ALA A 14 9.33 -0.23 0.44
C ALA A 14 10.64 0.30 1.02
N VAL A 15 11.73 -0.47 0.89
CA VAL A 15 13.09 -0.04 1.29
C VAL A 15 13.52 1.18 0.48
N ALA A 16 13.25 1.21 -0.83
CA ALA A 16 13.51 2.39 -1.66
C ALA A 16 12.69 3.60 -1.19
N GLY A 17 11.40 3.43 -0.86
CA GLY A 17 10.57 4.49 -0.29
C GLY A 17 11.10 5.02 1.04
N TYR A 18 11.52 4.12 1.94
CA TYR A 18 12.17 4.48 3.19
C TYR A 18 13.46 5.27 2.94
N ALA A 19 14.31 4.81 2.02
CA ALA A 19 15.56 5.48 1.67
C ALA A 19 15.31 6.89 1.10
N ILE A 20 14.27 7.08 0.29
CA ILE A 20 13.86 8.41 -0.18
C ILE A 20 13.50 9.31 1.00
N GLY A 21 12.66 8.85 1.92
CA GLY A 21 12.33 9.65 3.10
C GLY A 21 13.54 9.95 3.99
N TYR A 22 14.45 8.97 4.11
CA TYR A 22 15.60 9.03 5.01
C TYR A 22 16.72 9.93 4.50
N PHE A 23 17.15 9.74 3.24
CA PHE A 23 18.28 10.48 2.65
C PHE A 23 17.85 11.74 1.90
N LEU A 24 16.62 11.77 1.39
CA LEU A 24 16.08 12.86 0.59
C LEU A 24 14.85 13.45 1.29
N THR A 25 14.96 13.74 2.58
CA THR A 25 13.86 14.23 3.42
C THR A 25 13.07 15.39 2.79
N PRO A 26 13.69 16.42 2.18
CA PRO A 26 12.93 17.49 1.51
C PRO A 26 12.06 16.98 0.35
N VAL A 27 12.53 15.98 -0.39
CA VAL A 27 11.79 15.34 -1.48
C VAL A 27 10.68 14.45 -0.91
N GLY A 28 10.98 13.68 0.14
CA GLY A 28 9.99 12.86 0.84
C GLY A 28 8.83 13.69 1.39
N GLU A 29 9.14 14.82 2.04
CA GLU A 29 8.13 15.77 2.52
C GLU A 29 7.33 16.40 1.39
N ALA A 30 7.99 16.80 0.29
CA ALA A 30 7.29 17.35 -0.88
C ALA A 30 6.31 16.33 -1.47
N ILE A 31 6.72 15.07 -1.62
CA ILE A 31 5.85 13.98 -2.09
C ILE A 31 4.66 13.79 -1.14
N LEU A 32 4.90 13.79 0.18
CA LEU A 32 3.85 13.61 1.17
C LEU A 32 2.86 14.80 1.17
N ARG A 33 3.34 16.03 1.01
CA ARG A 33 2.47 17.23 0.90
C ARG A 33 1.59 17.19 -0.35
N LEU A 34 2.14 16.74 -1.48
CA LEU A 34 1.40 16.62 -2.74
C LEU A 34 0.34 15.52 -2.72
N THR A 35 0.51 14.50 -1.86
CA THR A 35 -0.32 13.28 -1.88
C THR A 35 -1.22 13.12 -0.64
N GLY A 36 -0.95 13.86 0.44
CA GLY A 36 -1.54 13.62 1.76
C GLY A 36 -2.37 14.75 2.37
N HIS A 37 -2.58 15.87 1.65
CA HIS A 37 -3.02 17.17 2.22
C HIS A 37 -2.01 17.75 3.22
N ALA A 38 -2.00 19.08 3.34
CA ALA A 38 -0.95 19.85 4.02
C ALA A 38 -0.63 19.39 5.46
N ASP A 39 -1.60 18.76 6.15
CA ASP A 39 -1.49 18.28 7.54
C ASP A 39 -1.11 16.80 7.68
N GLY A 40 -0.98 16.07 6.56
CA GLY A 40 -0.74 14.63 6.56
C GLY A 40 0.55 14.21 7.26
N MET A 41 1.57 15.08 7.28
CA MET A 41 2.83 14.82 7.99
C MET A 41 2.69 14.86 9.51
N GLU A 42 1.99 15.85 10.04
CA GLU A 42 1.77 15.98 11.49
C GLU A 42 0.89 14.84 12.00
N GLN A 43 -0.15 14.50 11.22
CA GLN A 43 -1.03 13.37 11.52
C GLN A 43 -0.29 12.02 11.46
N MET A 44 0.57 11.82 10.46
CA MET A 44 1.42 10.63 10.37
C MET A 44 2.39 10.54 11.55
N LYS A 45 3.01 11.67 11.93
CA LYS A 45 3.89 11.72 13.11
C LYS A 45 3.15 11.32 14.38
N GLY A 46 1.97 11.89 14.62
CA GLY A 46 1.13 11.53 15.78
C GLY A 46 0.74 10.05 15.79
N TRP A 47 0.46 9.45 14.62
CA TRP A 47 0.22 8.01 14.55
C TRP A 47 1.46 7.18 14.87
N TYR A 48 2.65 7.58 14.39
CA TYR A 48 3.89 6.88 14.73
C TYR A 48 4.23 6.99 16.21
N ASP A 49 3.99 8.14 16.83
CA ASP A 49 4.19 8.35 18.27
C ASP A 49 3.23 7.48 19.10
N GLN A 50 1.97 7.35 18.66
CA GLN A 50 0.95 6.59 19.39
C GLN A 50 0.99 5.08 19.15
N TYR A 51 1.25 4.66 17.90
CA TYR A 51 1.07 3.26 17.46
C TYR A 51 2.36 2.61 16.95
N GLY A 52 3.41 3.39 16.66
CA GLY A 52 4.71 2.87 16.19
C GLY A 52 4.58 1.93 15.00
N ALA A 53 5.08 0.71 15.14
CA ALA A 53 5.07 -0.32 14.09
C ALA A 53 3.64 -0.71 13.64
N TRP A 54 2.63 -0.56 14.50
CA TRP A 54 1.25 -0.88 14.16
C TRP A 54 0.70 0.02 13.06
N VAL A 55 1.22 1.24 12.90
CA VAL A 55 0.86 2.12 11.78
C VAL A 55 1.15 1.42 10.46
N ILE A 56 2.32 0.78 10.34
CA ILE A 56 2.75 0.11 9.11
C ILE A 56 1.86 -1.09 8.81
N LEU A 57 1.49 -1.86 9.84
CA LEU A 57 0.60 -3.02 9.71
C LEU A 57 -0.83 -2.61 9.33
N LEU A 58 -1.44 -1.70 10.10
CA LEU A 58 -2.83 -1.28 9.92
C LEU A 58 -3.01 -0.48 8.62
N LYS A 59 -2.13 0.49 8.37
CA LYS A 59 -2.21 1.31 7.16
C LYS A 59 -1.80 0.53 5.91
N GLY A 60 -0.97 -0.50 6.06
CA GLY A 60 -0.61 -1.41 4.98
C GLY A 60 -1.79 -2.22 4.42
N VAL A 61 -2.86 -2.38 5.20
CA VAL A 61 -4.11 -3.06 4.82
C VAL A 61 -5.23 -2.06 4.49
N SER A 62 -5.12 -0.82 4.97
CA SER A 62 -6.07 0.27 4.70
C SER A 62 -6.04 0.74 3.23
N PRO A 63 -7.04 1.52 2.77
CA PRO A 63 -7.03 2.13 1.43
C PRO A 63 -5.95 3.21 1.23
N ILE A 64 -5.17 3.54 2.25
CA ILE A 64 -4.06 4.51 2.13
C ILE A 64 -2.92 3.89 1.31
N PRO A 65 -2.34 4.62 0.34
CA PRO A 65 -1.24 4.09 -0.46
C PRO A 65 -0.04 3.73 0.41
N PHE A 66 0.30 2.45 0.44
CA PHE A 66 1.40 1.92 1.27
C PHE A 66 2.74 2.64 1.08
N LYS A 67 3.03 3.12 -0.14
CA LYS A 67 4.28 3.85 -0.43
C LYS A 67 4.40 5.15 0.36
N LEU A 68 3.28 5.83 0.64
CA LEU A 68 3.30 7.04 1.47
C LEU A 68 3.71 6.70 2.91
N VAL A 69 3.22 5.58 3.44
CA VAL A 69 3.63 5.07 4.75
C VAL A 69 5.13 4.79 4.77
N THR A 70 5.67 4.16 3.72
CA THR A 70 7.12 3.84 3.66
C THR A 70 8.01 5.07 3.55
N ILE A 71 7.58 6.09 2.79
CA ILE A 71 8.31 7.36 2.69
C ILE A 71 8.24 8.11 4.02
N ALA A 72 7.06 8.16 4.64
CA ALA A 72 6.88 8.76 5.96
C ALA A 72 7.73 8.05 7.03
N SER A 73 7.86 6.72 7.00
CA SER A 73 8.77 5.98 7.90
C SER A 73 10.22 6.49 7.77
N GLY A 74 10.66 6.75 6.55
CA GLY A 74 12.00 7.28 6.28
C GLY A 74 12.17 8.73 6.73
N VAL A 75 11.20 9.59 6.42
CA VAL A 75 11.19 11.01 6.84
C VAL A 75 11.23 11.12 8.36
N LEU A 76 10.44 10.29 9.05
CA LEU A 76 10.38 10.22 10.51
C LEU A 76 11.55 9.44 11.14
N GLN A 77 12.49 8.94 10.33
CA GLN A 77 13.66 8.19 10.80
C GLN A 77 13.30 7.00 11.70
N TYR A 78 12.17 6.35 11.40
CA TYR A 78 11.66 5.23 12.19
C TYR A 78 12.61 4.03 12.14
N ALA A 79 12.74 3.28 13.23
CA ALA A 79 13.68 2.17 13.30
C ALA A 79 13.51 1.19 12.11
N PHE A 80 14.60 0.97 11.36
CA PHE A 80 14.56 0.24 10.09
C PHE A 80 14.17 -1.24 10.24
N LEU A 81 14.63 -1.90 11.31
CA LEU A 81 14.37 -3.31 11.54
C LEU A 81 12.88 -3.62 11.78
N PRO A 82 12.16 -2.94 12.71
CA PRO A 82 10.72 -3.15 12.85
C PRO A 82 9.95 -2.72 11.59
N PHE A 83 10.42 -1.69 10.88
CA PHE A 83 9.85 -1.29 9.59
C PHE A 83 9.89 -2.44 8.56
N ILE A 84 11.05 -3.05 8.34
CA ILE A 84 11.20 -4.07 7.30
C ILE A 84 10.43 -5.33 7.65
N VAL A 85 10.39 -5.71 8.93
CA VAL A 85 9.59 -6.85 9.41
C VAL A 85 8.10 -6.61 9.14
N CYS A 86 7.58 -5.42 9.47
CA CYS A 86 6.18 -5.07 9.20
C CYS A 86 5.87 -5.02 7.70
N CYS A 87 6.81 -4.55 6.88
CA CYS A 87 6.69 -4.57 5.42
C CYS A 87 6.60 -6.00 4.90
N VAL A 88 7.48 -6.90 5.35
CA VAL A 88 7.46 -8.31 4.94
C VAL A 88 6.12 -8.95 5.31
N ILE A 89 5.66 -8.78 6.55
CA ILE A 89 4.39 -9.35 7.03
C ILE A 89 3.21 -8.85 6.18
N THR A 90 3.08 -7.53 5.99
CA THR A 90 1.96 -6.96 5.24
C THR A 90 2.02 -7.31 3.75
N ARG A 91 3.18 -7.22 3.12
CA ARG A 91 3.34 -7.46 1.69
C ARG A 91 3.22 -8.95 1.37
N ALA A 92 3.92 -9.81 2.11
CA ALA A 92 3.81 -11.24 1.93
C ALA A 92 2.39 -11.71 2.22
N GLY A 93 1.80 -11.29 3.36
CA GLY A 93 0.42 -11.61 3.70
C GLY A 93 -0.54 -11.32 2.54
N ARG A 94 -0.51 -10.09 2.00
CA ARG A 94 -1.37 -9.70 0.88
C ARG A 94 -1.18 -10.58 -0.35
N PHE A 95 0.05 -10.74 -0.85
CA PHE A 95 0.28 -11.47 -2.10
C PHE A 95 0.06 -12.97 -1.96
N PHE A 96 0.42 -13.56 -0.83
CA PHE A 96 0.21 -14.98 -0.58
C PHE A 96 -1.28 -15.29 -0.36
N ILE A 97 -2.04 -14.44 0.33
CA ILE A 97 -3.50 -14.61 0.46
C ILE A 97 -4.16 -14.57 -0.92
N VAL A 98 -3.85 -13.56 -1.74
CA VAL A 98 -4.40 -13.45 -3.10
C VAL A 98 -4.02 -14.66 -3.94
N ALA A 99 -2.75 -15.09 -3.91
CA ALA A 99 -2.30 -16.25 -4.65
C ALA A 99 -2.95 -17.56 -4.18
N ALA A 100 -3.16 -17.72 -2.86
CA ALA A 100 -3.85 -18.89 -2.30
C ALA A 100 -5.32 -18.94 -2.73
N LEU A 101 -6.02 -17.80 -2.68
CA LEU A 101 -7.40 -17.67 -3.16
C LEU A 101 -7.50 -17.98 -4.66
N PHE A 102 -6.62 -17.41 -5.49
CA PHE A 102 -6.58 -17.71 -6.92
C PHE A 102 -6.23 -19.15 -7.21
N LYS A 103 -5.33 -19.78 -6.45
CA LYS A 103 -5.02 -21.20 -6.62
C LYS A 103 -6.21 -22.10 -6.29
N ARG A 104 -7.01 -21.72 -5.29
CA ARG A 104 -8.19 -22.49 -4.84
C ARG A 104 -9.41 -22.29 -5.75
N TYR A 105 -9.72 -21.05 -6.09
CA TYR A 105 -10.96 -20.66 -6.78
C TYR A 105 -10.76 -20.26 -8.24
N GLY A 106 -9.53 -20.01 -8.68
CA GLY A 106 -9.20 -19.58 -10.04
C GLY A 106 -9.79 -20.48 -11.13
N PRO A 107 -9.64 -21.83 -11.06
CA PRO A 107 -10.22 -22.73 -12.06
C PRO A 107 -11.75 -22.66 -12.17
N GLN A 108 -12.44 -22.32 -11.07
CA GLN A 108 -13.89 -22.17 -11.04
C GLN A 108 -14.33 -20.82 -11.62
N ILE A 109 -13.54 -19.77 -11.38
CA ILE A 109 -13.86 -18.39 -11.75
C ILE A 109 -13.43 -18.07 -13.19
N GLN A 110 -12.37 -18.72 -13.69
CA GLN A 110 -11.81 -18.50 -15.02
C GLN A 110 -12.85 -18.55 -16.16
N PRO A 111 -13.70 -19.59 -16.30
CA PRO A 111 -14.69 -19.63 -17.40
C PRO A 111 -15.76 -18.54 -17.30
N VAL A 112 -16.05 -18.05 -16.08
CA VAL A 112 -17.01 -16.96 -15.85
C VAL A 112 -16.40 -15.62 -16.28
N ILE A 113 -15.13 -15.38 -15.94
CA ILE A 113 -14.41 -14.17 -16.33
C ILE A 113 -14.20 -14.13 -17.83
N GLU A 114 -13.76 -15.22 -18.46
CA GLU A 114 -13.49 -15.26 -19.91
C GLU A 114 -14.75 -14.94 -20.72
N LYS A 115 -15.91 -15.47 -20.33
CA LYS A 115 -17.20 -15.22 -20.99
C LYS A 115 -17.71 -13.77 -20.83
N ARG A 116 -17.27 -13.05 -19.79
CA ARG A 116 -17.78 -11.71 -19.44
C ARG A 116 -16.67 -10.69 -19.21
N LEU A 117 -15.52 -10.86 -19.86
CA LEU A 117 -14.32 -10.05 -19.66
C LEU A 117 -14.60 -8.55 -19.81
N GLY A 118 -15.35 -8.16 -20.85
CA GLY A 118 -15.75 -6.77 -21.08
C GLY A 118 -16.59 -6.19 -19.95
N LEU A 119 -17.51 -6.97 -19.37
CA LEU A 119 -18.34 -6.52 -18.25
C LEU A 119 -17.50 -6.31 -16.98
N PHE A 120 -16.61 -7.26 -16.65
CA PHE A 120 -15.72 -7.12 -15.50
C PHE A 120 -14.78 -5.92 -15.64
N PHE A 121 -14.29 -5.66 -16.86
CA PHE A 121 -13.47 -4.48 -17.14
C PHE A 121 -14.24 -3.18 -16.89
N VAL A 122 -15.47 -3.06 -17.42
CA VAL A 122 -16.32 -1.87 -17.22
C VAL A 122 -16.67 -1.69 -15.74
N ILE A 123 -17.04 -2.76 -15.03
CA ILE A 123 -17.33 -2.71 -13.59
C ILE A 123 -16.11 -2.25 -12.79
N MET A 124 -14.91 -2.79 -13.09
CA MET A 124 -13.68 -2.42 -12.40
C MET A 124 -13.34 -0.95 -12.60
N VAL A 125 -13.47 -0.44 -13.84
CA VAL A 125 -13.25 0.98 -14.15
C VAL A 125 -14.28 1.86 -13.45
N ALA A 126 -15.56 1.48 -13.50
CA ALA A 126 -16.63 2.21 -12.83
C ALA A 126 -16.43 2.26 -11.29
N LEU A 127 -15.99 1.16 -10.68
CA LEU A 127 -15.65 1.11 -9.25
C LEU A 127 -14.44 1.99 -8.90
N LEU A 128 -13.40 2.00 -9.74
CA LEU A 128 -12.25 2.88 -9.55
C LEU A 128 -12.64 4.35 -9.60
N LEU A 129 -13.41 4.74 -10.62
CA LEU A 129 -13.86 6.12 -10.80
C LEU A 129 -14.81 6.54 -9.69
N SER A 130 -15.80 5.71 -9.36
CA SER A 130 -16.75 6.00 -8.27
C SER A 130 -16.05 6.09 -6.91
N GLY A 131 -15.08 5.21 -6.63
CA GLY A 131 -14.25 5.30 -5.42
C GLY A 131 -13.50 6.63 -5.33
N PHE A 132 -12.94 7.11 -6.45
CA PHE A 132 -12.26 8.41 -6.50
C PHE A 132 -13.23 9.58 -6.30
N VAL A 133 -14.42 9.52 -6.90
CA VAL A 133 -15.45 10.56 -6.76
C VAL A 133 -16.00 10.62 -5.34
N VAL A 134 -16.27 9.46 -4.71
CA VAL A 134 -16.75 9.39 -3.31
C VAL A 134 -15.70 9.93 -2.34
N LEU A 135 -14.43 9.58 -2.53
CA LEU A 135 -13.33 10.13 -1.72
C LEU A 135 -13.19 11.65 -1.92
N LYS A 136 -13.46 12.18 -3.11
CA LYS A 136 -13.45 13.62 -3.39
C LYS A 136 -14.69 14.36 -2.84
N LEU A 137 -15.81 13.67 -2.63
CA LEU A 137 -17.02 14.27 -2.06
C LEU A 137 -17.03 14.23 -0.51
N LEU A 138 -16.27 13.31 0.08
CA LEU A 138 -16.12 13.17 1.53
C LEU A 138 -14.96 14.00 2.12
N HIS A 139 -14.07 14.54 1.27
CA HIS A 139 -13.01 15.50 1.61
C HIS A 139 -13.38 16.88 1.08
#